data_AF-A6REY4-F1
#
_entry.id   AF-A6REY4-F1
#
_cell.length_a   1.000
_cell.length_b   1.000
_cell.length_c   1.000
_cell.angle_alpha   90.00
_cell.angle_beta   90.00
_cell.angle_gamma   90.00
#
_symmetry.space_group_name_H-M   'P 1'
#
loop_
_entity.id
_entity.type
_entity.pdbx_description
1 polymer ?
#
loop_
_entity_poly.entity_id
_entity_poly.type
_entity_poly.pdbx_seq_one_letter_code
_entity_poly.pdbx_strand_id
1 'polypeptide(L)'
;MRSGNGVVLQKAQGSAVSVFLGMIDLKLILFLHGAGDIRHMLLMGWAGESIDKVKFSTLNDEISMSEREICMLGVVHKDLRPANMLWNNELRRVQRQTEGK
;
A
#
# COMPACT_ATOMS: atom_id res chain seq x y z
N MET A 1 17.03 8.79 12.96
CA MET A 1 17.07 9.48 11.65
C MET A 1 15.73 9.25 10.96
N ARG A 2 14.91 10.30 10.79
CA ARG A 2 13.65 10.22 10.03
C ARG A 2 14.00 10.20 8.55
N SER A 3 13.80 9.08 7.88
CA SER A 3 13.93 8.96 6.42
C SER A 3 12.75 9.70 5.76
N GLY A 4 13.02 10.58 4.79
CA GLY A 4 12.07 11.52 4.21
C GLY A 4 10.91 10.94 3.39
N ASN A 5 10.63 9.63 3.47
CA ASN A 5 9.67 8.95 2.60
C ASN A 5 8.21 9.03 3.10
N GLY A 6 7.98 9.18 4.40
CA GLY A 6 6.64 9.20 4.99
C GLY A 6 5.77 10.39 4.55
N VAL A 7 6.39 11.54 4.25
CA VAL A 7 5.68 12.76 3.78
C VAL A 7 5.29 12.65 2.31
N VAL A 8 6.07 11.90 1.52
CA VAL A 8 5.90 11.85 0.06
C VAL A 8 4.71 10.95 -0.32
N LEU A 9 4.55 9.81 0.35
CA LEU A 9 3.41 8.90 0.15
C LEU A 9 2.09 9.48 0.65
N GLN A 10 2.11 10.45 1.57
CA GLN A 10 0.90 11.12 2.06
C GLN A 10 0.08 11.74 0.91
N LYS A 11 0.75 12.24 -0.13
CA LYS A 11 0.09 12.84 -1.31
C LYS A 11 -0.59 11.81 -2.23
N ALA A 12 -0.20 10.54 -2.15
CA ALA A 12 -0.79 9.44 -2.91
C ALA A 12 -1.92 8.72 -2.17
N GLN A 13 -2.14 9.03 -0.89
CA GLN A 13 -3.15 8.35 -0.08
C GLN A 13 -4.56 8.62 -0.59
N GLY A 14 -5.34 7.55 -0.72
CA GLY A 14 -6.69 7.59 -1.29
C GLY A 14 -6.72 7.56 -2.81
N SER A 15 -5.57 7.69 -3.49
CA SER A 15 -5.47 7.57 -4.95
C SER A 15 -4.73 6.30 -5.35
N ALA A 16 -3.39 6.32 -5.33
CA ALA A 16 -2.53 5.19 -5.69
C ALA A 16 -2.05 4.38 -4.46
N VAL A 17 -2.28 4.88 -3.24
CA VAL A 17 -1.86 4.25 -1.98
C VAL A 17 -3.03 4.26 -1.00
N SER A 18 -3.15 3.21 -0.18
CA SER A 18 -4.17 3.12 0.85
C SER A 18 -4.00 4.23 1.89
N VAL A 19 -5.11 4.76 2.43
CA VAL A 19 -5.06 5.83 3.43
C VAL A 19 -4.48 5.29 4.74
N PHE A 20 -3.51 5.98 5.32
CA PHE A 20 -2.95 5.64 6.63
C PHE A 20 -3.79 6.32 7.72
N LEU A 21 -4.31 5.52 8.65
CA LEU A 21 -5.18 5.99 9.73
C LEU A 21 -4.44 6.09 11.07
N GLY A 22 -3.36 5.34 11.25
CA GLY A 22 -2.55 5.41 12.46
C GLY A 22 -1.66 4.19 12.68
N MET A 23 -0.84 4.24 13.73
CA MET A 23 -0.08 3.08 14.20
C MET A 23 -0.74 2.50 15.44
N ILE A 24 -0.66 1.18 15.57
CA ILE A 24 -1.10 0.44 16.75
C ILE A 24 0.13 -0.23 17.34
N ASP A 25 0.45 0.15 18.58
CA ASP A 25 1.49 -0.48 19.37
C ASP A 25 0.90 -1.61 20.19
N LEU A 26 1.38 -2.82 19.95
CA LEU A 26 0.92 -4.00 20.66
C LEU A 26 1.65 -4.12 22.00
N LYS A 27 0.88 -4.27 23.08
CA LYS A 27 1.43 -4.53 24.42
C LYS A 27 2.07 -5.91 24.53
N LEU A 28 1.66 -6.85 23.67
CA LEU A 28 2.17 -8.22 23.60
C LEU A 28 2.78 -8.46 22.21
N ILE A 29 3.85 -9.25 22.16
CA ILE A 29 4.51 -9.61 20.91
C ILE A 29 3.69 -10.69 20.21
N LEU A 30 3.32 -10.44 18.95
CA LEU A 30 2.75 -11.47 18.10
C LEU A 30 3.86 -12.14 17.30
N PHE A 31 4.00 -13.45 17.48
CA PHE A 31 4.93 -14.25 16.68
C PHE A 31 4.19 -14.76 15.45
N LEU A 32 4.49 -14.14 14.30
CA LEU A 32 3.93 -14.58 13.03
C LEU A 32 4.99 -15.35 12.25
N HIS A 33 4.67 -16.60 11.89
CA HIS A 33 5.60 -17.45 11.14
C HIS A 33 5.98 -16.78 9.81
N GLY A 34 7.28 -16.58 9.59
CA GLY A 34 7.81 -15.88 8.40
C GLY A 34 7.96 -14.37 8.52
N ALA A 35 7.37 -13.72 9.54
CA ALA A 35 7.53 -12.28 9.80
C ALA A 35 8.20 -11.96 11.16
N GLY A 36 8.32 -12.94 12.05
CA GLY A 36 8.99 -12.79 13.35
C GLY A 36 8.14 -12.04 14.38
N ASP A 37 8.81 -11.32 15.28
CA ASP A 37 8.21 -10.56 16.38
C ASP A 37 7.53 -9.29 15.87
N ILE A 38 6.20 -9.29 15.82
CA ILE A 38 5.41 -8.12 15.47
C ILE A 38 4.99 -7.38 16.74
N ARG A 39 5.40 -6.10 16.84
CA ARG A 39 5.06 -5.18 17.94
C ARG A 39 4.31 -3.93 17.49
N HIS A 40 4.41 -3.63 16.20
CA HIS A 40 3.82 -2.43 15.61
C HIS A 40 2.98 -2.85 14.40
N MET A 41 1.77 -2.34 14.34
CA MET A 41 0.84 -2.55 13.23
C MET A 41 0.44 -1.21 12.64
N LEU A 42 0.16 -1.19 11.35
CA LEU A 42 -0.37 -0.01 10.66
C LEU A 42 -1.87 -0.19 10.48
N LEU A 43 -2.65 0.78 10.94
CA LEU A 43 -4.07 0.87 10.63
C LEU A 43 -4.22 1.62 9.30
N MET A 44 -4.75 0.92 8.31
CA MET A 44 -4.95 1.44 6.95
C MET A 44 -6.44 1.42 6.61
N GLY A 45 -6.89 2.36 5.76
CA GLY A 45 -8.20 2.31 5.15
C GLY A 45 -8.32 1.12 4.19
N TRP A 46 -9.55 0.64 4.00
CA TRP A 46 -9.83 -0.42 3.04
C TRP A 46 -9.42 0.00 1.62
N ALA A 47 -8.60 -0.83 0.99
CA ALA A 47 -7.98 -0.53 -0.30
C ALA A 47 -8.45 -1.43 -1.44
N GLY A 48 -9.37 -2.34 -1.16
CA GLY A 48 -9.93 -3.27 -2.14
C GLY A 48 -9.40 -4.69 -2.01
N GLU A 49 -9.70 -5.49 -3.03
CA GLU A 49 -9.32 -6.91 -3.08
C GLU A 49 -8.00 -7.12 -3.82
N SER A 50 -7.29 -8.22 -3.58
CA SER A 50 -6.11 -8.56 -4.38
C SER A 50 -6.44 -8.58 -5.87
N ILE A 51 -5.54 -7.98 -6.67
CA ILE A 51 -5.65 -7.97 -8.14
C ILE A 51 -5.68 -9.39 -8.74
N ASP A 52 -5.16 -10.40 -8.04
CA ASP A 52 -5.19 -11.80 -8.47
C ASP A 52 -6.63 -12.35 -8.63
N LYS A 53 -7.61 -11.70 -7.98
CA LYS A 53 -9.03 -12.09 -8.01
C LYS A 53 -9.83 -11.37 -9.09
N VAL A 54 -9.22 -10.44 -9.84
CA VAL A 54 -9.93 -9.51 -10.74
C VAL A 54 -9.61 -9.83 -12.21
N LYS A 55 -10.61 -9.69 -13.10
CA LYS A 55 -10.44 -9.97 -14.54
C LYS A 55 -9.57 -8.91 -15.23
N PHE A 56 -8.69 -9.39 -16.12
CA PHE A 56 -7.46 -8.73 -16.55
C PHE A 56 -7.58 -7.50 -17.47
N SER A 57 -8.69 -7.31 -18.19
CA SER A 57 -8.70 -6.37 -19.33
C SER A 57 -8.55 -4.90 -18.94
N THR A 58 -8.94 -4.51 -17.72
CA THR A 58 -8.89 -3.11 -17.25
C THR A 58 -7.78 -2.87 -16.22
N LEU A 59 -7.11 -3.92 -15.75
CA LEU A 59 -6.13 -3.83 -14.66
C LEU A 59 -4.80 -3.25 -15.14
N ASN A 60 -4.32 -3.64 -16.32
CA ASN A 60 -2.98 -3.25 -16.78
C ASN A 60 -2.83 -1.73 -16.95
N ASP A 61 -3.87 -1.07 -17.48
CA ASP A 61 -3.87 0.38 -17.67
C ASP A 61 -3.86 1.10 -16.31
N GLU A 62 -4.70 0.67 -15.36
CA GLU A 62 -4.75 1.24 -14.01
C GLU A 62 -3.49 0.95 -13.19
N ILE A 63 -2.90 -0.24 -13.32
CA ILE A 63 -1.59 -0.56 -12.71
C ILE A 63 -0.55 0.45 -13.18
N SER A 64 -0.46 0.66 -14.49
CA SER A 64 0.49 1.58 -15.11
C SER A 64 0.27 3.04 -14.68
N MET A 65 -1.00 3.48 -14.63
CA MET A 65 -1.35 4.83 -14.16
C MET A 65 -1.00 5.04 -12.68
N SER A 66 -1.38 4.08 -11.84
CA SER A 66 -1.09 4.10 -10.40
C SER A 66 0.43 4.11 -10.13
N GLU A 67 1.20 3.36 -10.92
CA GLU A 67 2.67 3.35 -10.85
C GLU A 67 3.25 4.72 -11.22
N ARG A 68 2.75 5.30 -12.31
CA ARG A 68 3.18 6.62 -12.78
C ARG A 68 2.90 7.71 -11.73
N GLU A 69 1.76 7.65 -11.06
CA GLU A 69 1.40 8.59 -10.00
C GLU A 69 2.40 8.57 -8.84
N ILE A 70 2.78 7.37 -8.37
CA ILE A 70 3.77 7.21 -7.31
C ILE A 70 5.16 7.68 -7.77
N CYS A 71 5.56 7.33 -9.00
CA CYS A 71 6.83 7.77 -9.59
C CYS A 71 6.92 9.29 -9.74
N MET A 72 5.82 9.97 -10.13
CA MET A 72 5.77 11.43 -10.24
C MET A 72 5.97 12.14 -8.90
N LEU A 73 5.65 11.48 -7.79
CA LEU A 73 5.92 12.01 -6.45
C LEU A 73 7.39 11.85 -6.04
N GLY A 74 8.25 11.29 -6.90
CA GLY A 74 9.66 11.03 -6.60
C GLY A 74 9.87 9.80 -5.70
N VAL A 75 8.85 8.96 -5.53
CA VAL A 75 8.93 7.72 -4.76
C VAL A 75 9.30 6.57 -5.68
N VAL A 76 10.51 6.04 -5.50
CA VAL A 76 10.87 4.73 -6.09
C VAL A 76 10.47 3.65 -5.10
N HIS A 77 9.29 3.06 -5.30
CA HIS A 77 8.81 2.00 -4.43
C HIS A 77 9.58 0.72 -4.71
N LYS A 78 10.36 0.24 -3.72
CA LYS A 78 11.16 -1.00 -3.87
C LYS A 78 10.32 -2.28 -3.78
N ASP A 79 9.04 -2.15 -3.45
CA ASP A 79 8.16 -3.28 -3.19
C ASP A 79 6.88 -3.23 -4.04
N LEU A 80 7.04 -3.15 -5.36
CA LEU A 80 5.98 -3.17 -6.37
C LEU A 80 5.49 -4.60 -6.68
N ARG A 81 5.44 -5.47 -5.67
CA ARG A 81 4.97 -6.84 -5.90
C ARG A 81 3.45 -6.82 -6.17
N PRO A 82 2.95 -7.64 -7.12
CA PRO A 82 1.51 -7.83 -7.33
C PRO A 82 0.75 -8.16 -6.04
N ALA A 83 1.39 -8.88 -5.12
CA ALA A 83 0.84 -9.20 -3.79
C ALA A 83 0.48 -7.99 -2.93
N ASN A 84 1.06 -6.81 -3.21
CA ASN A 84 0.78 -5.55 -2.49
C ASN A 84 -0.18 -4.64 -3.28
N MET A 85 -0.68 -5.09 -4.44
CA MET A 85 -1.61 -4.34 -5.28
C MET A 85 -3.05 -4.78 -5.00
N LEU A 86 -3.91 -3.80 -4.74
CA LEU A 86 -5.30 -4.01 -4.38
C LEU A 86 -6.18 -3.23 -5.36
N TRP A 87 -7.22 -3.87 -5.88
CA TRP A 87 -8.23 -3.27 -6.73
C TRP A 87 -9.39 -2.74 -5.89
N ASN A 88 -9.56 -1.43 -5.87
CA ASN A 88 -10.71 -0.80 -5.26
C ASN A 88 -11.83 -0.61 -6.31
N ASN A 89 -12.91 -1.39 -6.20
CA ASN A 89 -14.02 -1.33 -7.14
C ASN A 89 -14.84 -0.02 -7.03
N GLU A 90 -14.89 0.60 -5.86
CA GLU A 90 -15.60 1.86 -5.62
C GLU A 90 -14.88 3.03 -6.30
N LEU A 91 -13.55 3.05 -6.19
CA LEU A 91 -12.70 4.08 -6.80
C LEU A 91 -12.31 3.75 -8.24
N ARG A 92 -12.50 2.50 -8.66
CA ARG A 92 -12.03 1.92 -9.94
C ARG A 92 -10.54 2.15 -10.17
N ARG A 93 -9.73 1.94 -9.13
CA ARG A 93 -8.29 2.19 -9.14
C ARG A 93 -7.52 1.07 -8.46
N VAL A 94 -6.26 0.91 -8.87
CA VAL A 94 -5.29 0.09 -8.16
C VAL A 94 -4.58 0.91 -7.09
N GLN A 95 -4.66 0.45 -5.85
CA GLN A 95 -3.94 1.00 -4.71
C GLN A 95 -2.85 0.05 -4.25
N ARG A 96 -1.75 0.61 -3.75
CA ARG A 96 -0.66 -0.16 -3.16
C ARG A 96 -0.72 -0.11 -1.64
N GLN A 97 -0.58 -1.29 -1.04
CA GLN A 97 -0.32 -1.41 0.38
C GLN A 97 1.18 -1.21 0.61
N THR A 98 1.55 -0.04 1.09
CA THR A 98 2.95 0.33 1.35
C THR A 98 3.23 0.22 2.84
N GLU A 99 4.31 -0.48 3.22
CA GLU A 99 4.77 -0.46 4.61
C GLU A 99 5.24 0.95 4.97
N GLY A 100 4.71 1.52 6.05
CA GLY A 100 5.26 2.70 6.70
C GLY A 100 6.58 2.33 7.37
N LYS A 101 7.70 2.75 6.77
CA LYS A 101 9.01 2.79 7.42
C LYS A 101 9.43 4.23 7.68
#